data_AF-A0A139DF48-F1
#
_entry.id   AF-A0A139DF48-F1
#
_cell.length_a   1.000
_cell.length_b   1.000
_cell.length_c   1.000
_cell.angle_alpha   90.00
_cell.angle_beta   90.00
_cell.angle_gamma   90.00
#
_symmetry.space_group_name_H-M   'P 1'
#
loop_
_entity.id
_entity.type
_entity.pdbx_description
1 polymer ?
#
loop_
_entity_poly.entity_id
_entity_poly.type
_entity_poly.pdbx_seq_one_letter_code
_entity_poly.pdbx_strand_id
1 'polypeptide(L)'
;MTGKKPSAQASIEAMYRVFTVPEAPDSTLSRIDQNISRNLAGFLQEHIVAVERDLSDVEKNFSDSAIPEKPVFVSEQTQFLLDKVVADSVHTASPAFIGHMTSALPYFMLPLSKIMIALNQNLVKIETSKAFTPL
;
A
#
# COMPACT_ATOMS: atom_id res chain seq x y z
N MET A 1 16.29 27.50 -12.37
CA MET A 1 14.93 28.01 -12.14
C MET A 1 14.24 27.10 -11.15
N THR A 2 14.18 27.49 -9.88
CA THR A 2 13.53 26.71 -8.81
C THR A 2 12.03 26.95 -8.88
N GLY A 3 11.33 26.19 -9.74
CA GLY A 3 9.87 26.21 -9.80
C GLY A 3 9.28 25.74 -8.46
N LYS A 4 8.32 26.49 -7.92
CA LYS A 4 7.59 26.15 -6.69
C LYS A 4 6.99 24.74 -6.87
N LYS A 5 7.34 23.78 -6.00
CA LYS A 5 6.74 22.43 -6.04
C LYS A 5 5.22 22.56 -5.94
N PRO A 6 4.43 21.83 -6.76
CA PRO A 6 2.98 21.83 -6.63
C PRO A 6 2.58 21.35 -5.22
N SER A 7 1.56 21.97 -4.65
CA SER A 7 0.96 21.56 -3.38
C SER A 7 -0.36 20.84 -3.64
N ALA A 8 -0.63 19.74 -2.93
CA ALA A 8 -1.93 19.09 -3.02
C ALA A 8 -3.03 20.03 -2.50
N GLN A 9 -4.23 19.89 -3.05
CA GLN A 9 -5.40 20.65 -2.65
C GLN A 9 -6.56 19.70 -2.42
N ALA A 10 -7.31 19.93 -1.34
CA ALA A 10 -8.57 19.25 -1.09
C ALA A 10 -9.69 20.07 -1.74
N SER A 11 -10.46 19.45 -2.61
CA SER A 11 -11.64 20.05 -3.24
C SER A 11 -12.77 19.03 -3.33
N ILE A 12 -14.00 19.51 -3.47
CA ILE A 12 -15.18 18.64 -3.62
C ILE A 12 -15.08 17.83 -4.90
N GLU A 13 -14.56 18.43 -5.98
CA GLU A 13 -14.35 17.77 -7.27
C GLU A 13 -13.33 16.64 -7.17
N ALA A 14 -12.23 16.88 -6.45
CA ALA A 14 -11.23 15.85 -6.18
C ALA A 14 -11.82 14.71 -5.35
N MET A 15 -12.62 15.03 -4.32
CA MET A 15 -13.32 14.04 -3.50
C MET A 15 -14.27 13.19 -4.33
N TYR A 16 -15.13 13.79 -5.16
CA TYR A 16 -16.03 13.04 -6.02
C TYR A 16 -15.26 12.10 -6.96
N ARG A 17 -14.22 12.61 -7.63
CA ARG A 17 -13.41 11.79 -8.53
C ARG A 17 -12.87 10.55 -7.83
N VAL A 18 -12.28 10.70 -6.65
CA VAL A 18 -11.66 9.60 -5.90
C VAL A 18 -12.66 8.49 -5.55
N PHE A 19 -13.92 8.83 -5.27
CA PHE A 19 -14.92 7.87 -4.80
C PHE A 19 -15.90 7.36 -5.88
N THR A 20 -16.02 8.01 -7.03
CA THR A 20 -17.06 7.67 -8.02
C THR A 20 -16.57 7.36 -9.42
N VAL A 21 -15.33 7.72 -9.76
CA VAL A 21 -14.81 7.56 -11.13
C VAL A 21 -13.69 6.53 -11.13
N PRO A 22 -13.80 5.43 -11.89
CA PRO A 22 -12.67 4.56 -12.13
C PRO A 22 -11.54 5.35 -12.78
N GLU A 23 -10.33 5.22 -12.24
CA GLU A 23 -9.18 5.95 -12.75
C GLU A 23 -8.86 5.51 -14.19
N ALA A 24 -8.65 6.49 -15.08
CA ALA A 24 -8.32 6.22 -16.47
C ALA A 24 -7.02 5.39 -16.55
N PRO A 25 -6.84 4.51 -17.56
CA PRO A 25 -5.66 3.64 -17.65
C PRO A 25 -4.32 4.38 -17.64
N ASP A 26 -4.29 5.61 -18.15
CA ASP A 26 -3.12 6.48 -18.25
C ASP A 26 -2.99 7.51 -17.12
N SER A 27 -3.95 7.52 -16.18
CA SER A 27 -3.98 8.41 -15.03
C SER A 27 -2.76 8.22 -14.12
N THR A 28 -2.47 9.25 -13.31
CA THR A 28 -1.41 9.18 -12.29
C THR A 28 -1.64 8.02 -11.31
N LEU A 29 -2.88 7.77 -10.90
CA LEU A 29 -3.20 6.69 -9.95
C LEU A 29 -3.03 5.30 -10.58
N SER A 30 -3.41 5.12 -11.85
CA SER A 30 -3.14 3.87 -12.59
C SER A 30 -1.63 3.62 -12.74
N ARG A 31 -0.84 4.66 -12.99
CA ARG A 31 0.63 4.54 -13.02
C ARG A 31 1.20 4.16 -11.65
N ILE A 32 0.64 4.73 -10.58
CA ILE A 32 1.00 4.37 -9.20
C ILE A 32 0.69 2.89 -8.92
N ASP A 33 -0.52 2.39 -9.22
CA ASP A 33 -0.88 0.97 -9.03
C ASP A 33 0.05 0.03 -9.81
N GLN A 34 0.39 0.38 -11.05
CA GLN A 34 1.34 -0.37 -11.85
C GLN A 34 2.75 -0.37 -11.25
N ASN A 35 3.20 0.77 -10.72
CA ASN A 35 4.52 0.88 -10.08
C ASN A 35 4.56 0.10 -8.76
N ILE A 36 3.51 0.17 -7.94
CA ILE A 36 3.37 -0.64 -6.72
C ILE A 36 3.40 -2.11 -7.09
N SER A 37 2.61 -2.54 -8.08
CA SER A 37 2.54 -3.94 -8.50
C SER A 37 3.89 -4.44 -9.03
N ARG A 38 4.63 -3.63 -9.79
CA ARG A 38 5.98 -3.95 -10.26
C ARG A 38 7.00 -4.03 -9.13
N ASN A 39 7.02 -3.03 -8.24
CA ASN A 39 7.93 -3.00 -7.10
C ASN A 39 7.67 -4.17 -6.14
N LEU A 40 6.39 -4.49 -5.87
CA LEU A 40 6.02 -5.64 -5.04
C LEU A 40 6.42 -6.96 -5.69
N ALA A 41 6.24 -7.11 -7.00
CA ALA A 41 6.70 -8.29 -7.71
C ALA A 41 8.23 -8.43 -7.65
N GLY A 42 8.98 -7.34 -7.78
CA GLY A 42 10.43 -7.31 -7.58
C GLY A 42 10.81 -7.71 -6.15
N PHE A 43 10.19 -7.09 -5.14
CA PHE A 43 10.37 -7.40 -3.74
C PHE A 43 10.16 -8.89 -3.42
N LEU A 44 9.12 -9.51 -3.97
CA LEU A 44 8.84 -10.94 -3.77
C LEU A 44 9.80 -11.88 -4.53
N GLN A 45 10.45 -11.39 -5.59
CA GLN A 45 11.46 -12.15 -6.33
C GLN A 45 12.85 -12.04 -5.71
N GLU A 46 13.11 -11.02 -4.90
CA GLU A 46 14.36 -10.88 -4.19
C GLU A 46 14.51 -11.94 -3.08
N HIS A 47 15.66 -12.62 -3.07
CA HIS A 47 15.98 -13.65 -2.07
C HIS A 47 16.58 -13.09 -0.78
N ILE A 48 16.68 -11.77 -0.67
CA ILE A 48 17.14 -11.10 0.55
C ILE A 48 16.03 -11.22 1.59
N VAL A 49 16.35 -11.71 2.80
CA VAL A 49 15.36 -11.91 3.86
C VAL A 49 14.93 -10.58 4.48
N ALA A 50 15.88 -9.68 4.71
CA ALA A 50 15.66 -8.30 5.15
C ALA A 50 16.94 -7.52 4.85
N VAL A 51 16.81 -6.22 4.60
CA VAL A 51 17.98 -5.34 4.49
C VAL A 51 18.56 -5.13 5.88
N GLU A 52 19.87 -5.30 6.04
CA GLU A 52 20.56 -5.05 7.30
C GLU A 52 20.57 -3.53 7.58
N ARG A 53 19.78 -3.12 8.57
CA ARG A 53 19.65 -1.73 9.02
C ARG A 53 19.46 -1.70 10.53
N ASP A 54 20.07 -0.71 11.18
CA ASP A 54 19.90 -0.55 12.63
C ASP A 54 18.44 -0.22 12.97
N LEU A 55 17.87 -0.92 13.95
CA LEU A 55 16.47 -0.72 14.34
C LEU A 55 16.20 0.72 14.81
N SER A 56 17.17 1.36 15.47
CA SER A 56 17.03 2.75 15.90
C SER A 56 16.95 3.72 14.72
N ASP A 57 17.50 3.36 13.56
CA ASP A 57 17.35 4.14 12.33
C ASP A 57 15.99 3.94 11.66
N VAL A 58 15.42 2.73 11.75
CA VAL A 58 14.06 2.45 11.28
C VAL A 58 13.03 3.17 12.14
N GLU A 59 13.18 3.14 13.47
CA GLU A 59 12.30 3.80 14.44
C GLU A 59 12.15 5.30 14.18
N LYS A 60 13.23 5.99 13.79
CA LYS A 60 13.20 7.43 13.45
C LYS A 60 12.26 7.75 12.29
N ASN A 61 12.02 6.81 11.36
CA ASN A 61 11.07 7.04 10.26
C ASN A 61 9.61 7.08 10.73
N PHE A 62 9.32 6.56 11.93
CA PHE A 62 7.97 6.42 12.49
C PHE A 62 7.78 7.14 13.83
N SER A 63 8.74 7.98 14.24
CA SER A 63 8.70 8.69 15.52
C SER A 63 7.81 9.93 15.53
N ASP A 64 7.41 10.43 14.36
CA ASP A 64 6.54 11.60 14.23
C ASP A 64 5.06 11.18 14.32
N SER A 65 4.39 11.64 15.37
CA SER A 65 2.96 11.40 15.59
C SER A 65 2.08 12.52 15.03
N ALA A 66 2.66 13.61 14.49
CA ALA A 66 1.90 14.74 13.99
C ALA A 66 1.15 14.37 12.71
N ILE A 67 -0.15 14.64 12.69
CA ILE A 67 -0.98 14.45 11.50
C ILE A 67 -0.87 15.72 10.64
N PRO A 68 -0.50 15.60 9.35
CA PRO A 68 -0.41 16.76 8.47
C PRO A 68 -1.75 17.52 8.35
N GLU A 69 -1.74 18.83 8.63
CA GLU A 69 -2.92 19.68 8.44
C GLU A 69 -3.23 19.96 6.97
N LYS A 70 -2.21 19.84 6.11
CA LYS A 70 -2.34 20.05 4.67
C LYS A 70 -2.36 18.71 3.95
N PRO A 71 -3.15 18.56 2.88
CA PRO A 71 -3.17 17.34 2.11
C PRO A 71 -1.81 17.08 1.46
N VAL A 72 -1.53 15.81 1.23
CA VAL A 72 -0.37 15.32 0.47
C VAL A 72 -0.86 14.59 -0.78
N PHE A 73 -0.01 14.48 -1.79
CA PHE A 73 -0.36 13.68 -2.96
C PHE A 73 -0.34 12.19 -2.63
N VAL A 74 -1.26 11.41 -3.22
CA VAL A 74 -1.25 9.94 -3.08
C VAL A 74 0.07 9.32 -3.57
N SER A 75 0.70 9.93 -4.58
CA SER A 75 2.05 9.51 -5.03
C SER A 75 3.11 9.69 -3.95
N GLU A 76 3.05 10.78 -3.19
CA GLU A 76 4.00 11.06 -2.11
C GLU A 76 3.83 10.05 -0.97
N GLN A 77 2.58 9.79 -0.58
CA GLN A 77 2.28 8.75 0.41
C GLN A 77 2.72 7.36 -0.06
N THR A 78 2.49 7.03 -1.34
CA THR A 78 2.92 5.74 -1.90
C THR A 78 4.43 5.61 -1.86
N GLN A 79 5.16 6.66 -2.22
CA GLN A 79 6.62 6.65 -2.21
C GLN A 79 7.16 6.46 -0.79
N PHE A 80 6.56 7.13 0.21
CA PHE A 80 6.89 6.90 1.61
C PHE A 80 6.70 5.43 2.01
N LEU A 81 5.57 4.81 1.67
CA LEU A 81 5.31 3.40 1.98
C LEU A 81 6.32 2.47 1.30
N LEU A 82 6.67 2.72 0.04
CA LEU A 82 7.68 1.93 -0.67
C LEU A 82 9.07 2.07 -0.02
N ASP A 83 9.50 3.30 0.25
CA ASP A 83 10.85 3.59 0.72
C ASP A 83 11.09 3.25 2.19
N LYS A 84 10.02 3.22 3.00
CA LYS A 84 10.12 3.09 4.47
C LYS A 84 9.46 1.83 5.01
N VAL A 85 8.30 1.44 4.46
CA VAL A 85 7.58 0.26 4.97
C VAL A 85 8.01 -0.98 4.20
N VAL A 86 7.94 -0.94 2.87
CA VAL A 86 8.28 -2.10 2.04
C VAL A 86 9.78 -2.38 2.12
N ALA A 87 10.64 -1.37 1.96
CA ALA A 87 12.09 -1.55 1.97
C ALA A 87 12.64 -2.13 3.29
N ASP A 88 12.03 -1.80 4.43
CA ASP A 88 12.44 -2.28 5.76
C ASP A 88 11.61 -3.51 6.21
N SER A 89 10.78 -4.10 5.34
CA SER A 89 9.97 -5.30 5.65
C SER A 89 10.76 -6.59 5.51
N VAL A 90 10.37 -7.61 6.28
CA VAL A 90 10.92 -8.96 6.16
C VAL A 90 10.26 -9.72 5.01
N HIS A 91 11.06 -10.29 4.13
CA HIS A 91 10.65 -11.11 3.00
C HIS A 91 10.33 -12.53 3.48
N THR A 92 9.14 -12.71 4.05
CA THR A 92 8.70 -14.03 4.57
C THR A 92 8.56 -15.09 3.47
N ALA A 93 8.54 -14.68 2.20
CA ALA A 93 8.53 -15.57 1.04
C ALA A 93 9.92 -15.99 0.56
N SER A 94 11.01 -15.42 1.11
CA SER A 94 12.37 -15.81 0.72
C SER A 94 12.63 -17.27 1.12
N PRO A 95 13.18 -18.12 0.22
CA PRO A 95 13.55 -19.49 0.57
C PRO A 95 14.58 -19.60 1.70
N ALA A 96 15.33 -18.53 1.96
CA ALA A 96 16.31 -18.45 3.04
C ALA A 96 15.69 -18.00 4.38
N PHE A 97 14.42 -17.58 4.39
CA PHE A 97 13.74 -17.15 5.60
C PHE A 97 13.26 -18.36 6.42
N ILE A 98 13.71 -18.44 7.68
CA ILE A 98 13.27 -19.44 8.65
C ILE A 98 12.63 -18.71 9.83
N GLY A 99 11.38 -18.27 9.65
CA GLY A 99 10.56 -17.66 10.70
C GLY A 99 9.53 -18.63 11.28
N HIS A 100 9.04 -18.35 12.49
CA HIS A 100 8.14 -19.26 13.21
C HIS A 100 6.67 -18.81 13.25
N MET A 101 6.36 -17.52 13.03
CA MET A 101 4.99 -16.99 13.16
C MET A 101 4.24 -16.86 11.83
N THR A 102 4.94 -16.77 10.71
CA THR A 102 4.32 -16.35 9.45
C THR A 102 5.04 -16.99 8.28
N SER A 103 4.27 -17.65 7.42
CA SER A 103 4.76 -18.29 6.20
C SER A 103 4.52 -17.40 4.98
N ALA A 104 5.18 -17.76 3.87
CA ALA A 104 4.91 -17.18 2.56
C ALA A 104 3.42 -17.26 2.18
N LEU A 105 2.88 -16.19 1.60
CA LEU A 105 1.56 -16.23 0.97
C LEU A 105 1.66 -16.77 -0.46
N PRO A 106 0.75 -17.67 -0.91
CA PRO A 106 0.70 -18.07 -2.30
C PRO A 106 0.46 -16.88 -3.23
N TYR A 107 1.15 -16.83 -4.38
CA TYR A 107 1.08 -15.70 -5.32
C TYR A 107 -0.35 -15.35 -5.79
N PHE A 108 -1.23 -16.34 -5.92
CA PHE A 108 -2.63 -16.10 -6.32
C PHE A 108 -3.43 -15.34 -5.26
N MET A 109 -2.97 -15.23 -4.01
CA MET A 109 -3.64 -14.44 -2.97
C MET A 109 -3.58 -12.94 -3.25
N LEU A 110 -2.58 -12.45 -3.99
CA LEU A 110 -2.43 -11.03 -4.33
C LEU A 110 -3.57 -10.50 -5.22
N PRO A 111 -3.92 -11.14 -6.35
CA PRO A 111 -5.09 -10.71 -7.12
C PRO A 111 -6.41 -10.94 -6.37
N LEU A 112 -6.53 -12.00 -5.55
CA LEU A 112 -7.72 -12.24 -4.74
C LEU A 112 -7.93 -11.16 -3.67
N SER A 113 -6.86 -10.62 -3.09
CA SER A 113 -6.96 -9.53 -2.11
C SER A 113 -7.52 -8.25 -2.73
N LYS A 114 -7.24 -7.97 -4.01
CA LYS A 114 -7.87 -6.85 -4.74
C LYS A 114 -9.40 -7.00 -4.78
N ILE A 115 -9.91 -8.21 -5.01
CA ILE A 115 -11.36 -8.48 -4.97
C ILE A 115 -11.91 -8.21 -3.57
N MET A 116 -11.25 -8.75 -2.54
CA MET A 116 -11.69 -8.58 -1.14
C MET A 116 -11.75 -7.10 -0.73
N ILE A 117 -10.73 -6.32 -1.07
CA ILE A 117 -10.67 -4.87 -0.80
C ILE A 117 -11.77 -4.13 -1.59
N ALA A 118 -11.97 -4.45 -2.87
CA ALA A 118 -12.99 -3.80 -3.69
C ALA A 118 -14.42 -4.03 -3.17
N LEU A 119 -14.67 -5.20 -2.59
CA LEU A 119 -15.98 -5.53 -2.03
C LEU A 119 -16.23 -4.86 -0.68
N ASN A 120 -15.20 -4.62 0.14
CA ASN A 120 -15.26 -3.88 1.41
C ASN A 120 -16.48 -4.19 2.29
N GLN A 121 -16.79 -5.48 2.48
CA GLN A 121 -18.00 -5.94 3.17
C GLN A 121 -17.83 -5.94 4.69
N ASN A 122 -18.89 -5.60 5.43
CA ASN A 122 -18.87 -5.60 6.90
C ASN A 122 -19.39 -6.92 7.46
N LEU A 123 -18.48 -7.80 7.86
CA LEU A 123 -18.75 -9.19 8.29
C LEU A 123 -19.73 -9.35 9.47
N VAL A 124 -20.01 -8.30 10.24
CA VAL A 124 -20.93 -8.36 11.39
C VAL A 124 -22.37 -7.95 11.04
N LYS A 125 -22.66 -7.63 9.78
CA LYS A 125 -23.97 -7.15 9.32
C LYS A 125 -24.35 -7.81 8.00
N ILE A 126 -25.27 -8.77 8.05
CA ILE A 126 -25.75 -9.53 6.87
C ILE A 126 -26.16 -8.61 5.71
N GLU A 127 -26.76 -7.45 6.01
CA GLU A 127 -27.19 -6.47 5.02
C GLU A 127 -26.05 -5.89 4.18
N THR A 128 -24.82 -5.92 4.71
CA THR A 128 -23.60 -5.36 4.12
C THR A 128 -22.49 -6.41 3.92
N SER A 129 -22.83 -7.70 4.00
CA SER A 129 -21.88 -8.82 3.87
C SER A 129 -22.58 -10.16 3.56
N LYS A 130 -23.63 -10.15 2.75
CA LYS A 130 -24.54 -11.28 2.52
C LYS A 130 -23.86 -12.61 2.22
N ALA A 131 -22.78 -12.61 1.43
CA ALA A 131 -22.05 -13.82 1.06
C ALA A 131 -20.91 -14.19 2.04
N PHE A 132 -20.59 -13.29 2.98
CA PHE A 132 -19.42 -13.39 3.85
C PHE A 132 -19.80 -13.66 5.31
N THR A 133 -21.03 -13.34 5.72
CA THR A 133 -21.55 -13.70 7.04
C THR A 133 -22.19 -15.09 6.96
N PRO A 134 -21.69 -16.08 7.73
CA PRO A 134 -22.30 -17.39 7.81
C PRO A 134 -23.77 -17.27 8.25
N LEU A 135 -24.65 -18.03 7.60
CA LEU A 135 -26.05 -18.19 8.01
C LEU A 135 -26.18 -19.16 9.19
#